data_AF-A0A399T5R2-F1
#
_entry.id   AF-A0A399T5R2-F1
#
_cell.length_a   1.000
_cell.length_b   1.000
_cell.length_c   1.000
_cell.angle_alpha   90.00
_cell.angle_beta   90.00
_cell.angle_gamma   90.00
#
_symmetry.space_group_name_H-M   'P 1'
#
loop_
_entity.id
_entity.type
_entity.pdbx_description
1 polymer ?
#
loop_
_entity_poly.entity_id
_entity_poly.type
_entity_poly.pdbx_seq_one_letter_code
_entity_poly.pdbx_strand_id
1 'polypeptide(L)'
;MKTSKYIFLFLLISVLCSCGKDEFKPYDQAFIHIMKDEISTTTVSSKANYVAEYKIFLSSKPLTEKLTVTYSISTGEGLQQGVDYELVNTSGELTFLPGIYDMPVRIRWKSHVLDPQKDNSLTIRIESNSLGLTMGLPGKNENQREFTITKIN
;
A
#
# COMPACT_ATOMS: atom_id res chain seq x y z
N MET A 1 -6.09 -44.47 -51.41
CA MET A 1 -5.06 -44.12 -50.40
C MET A 1 -4.31 -42.79 -50.66
N LYS A 2 -4.85 -41.81 -51.42
CA LYS A 2 -4.15 -40.53 -51.68
C LYS A 2 -4.64 -39.33 -50.84
N THR A 3 -5.77 -39.44 -50.14
CA THR A 3 -6.39 -38.35 -49.36
C THR A 3 -5.84 -38.20 -47.94
N SER A 4 -5.21 -39.24 -47.38
CA SER A 4 -4.66 -39.23 -46.02
C SER A 4 -3.41 -38.35 -45.86
N LYS A 5 -2.59 -38.20 -46.92
CA LYS A 5 -1.37 -37.38 -46.87
C LYS A 5 -1.66 -35.87 -46.82
N TYR A 6 -2.76 -35.41 -47.41
CA TYR A 6 -3.13 -33.99 -47.41
C TYR A 6 -3.74 -33.54 -46.08
N ILE A 7 -4.44 -34.43 -45.37
CA ILE A 7 -5.01 -34.16 -44.03
C ILE A 7 -3.88 -33.93 -43.02
N PHE A 8 -2.81 -34.73 -43.09
CA PHE A 8 -1.66 -34.58 -42.20
C PHE A 8 -0.88 -33.28 -42.46
N LEU A 9 -0.81 -32.85 -43.73
CA LEU A 9 -0.16 -31.59 -44.11
C LEU A 9 -0.97 -30.36 -43.69
N PHE A 10 -2.30 -30.44 -43.73
CA PHE A 10 -3.18 -29.35 -43.27
C PHE A 10 -3.18 -29.18 -41.75
N LEU A 11 -3.09 -30.29 -41.01
CA LEU A 11 -2.99 -30.29 -39.54
C LEU A 11 -1.63 -29.71 -39.05
N LEU A 12 -0.57 -29.85 -39.84
CA LEU A 12 0.76 -29.32 -39.51
C LEU A 12 0.85 -27.79 -39.71
N ILE A 13 0.09 -27.25 -40.67
CA ILE A 13 0.04 -25.79 -40.95
C ILE A 13 -0.75 -25.04 -39.87
N SER A 14 -1.76 -25.66 -39.26
CA SER A 14 -2.56 -25.03 -38.20
C SER A 14 -1.82 -24.84 -36.86
N VAL A 15 -0.64 -25.47 -36.67
CA VAL A 15 0.17 -25.30 -35.45
C VAL A 15 1.06 -24.05 -35.51
N LEU A 16 1.29 -23.49 -36.71
CA LEU A 16 2.19 -22.34 -36.90
C LEU A 16 1.50 -20.98 -36.74
N CYS A 17 0.17 -20.94 -36.59
CA CYS A 17 -0.59 -19.69 -36.39
C CYS A 17 -0.87 -19.36 -34.91
N SER A 18 -0.44 -20.16 -33.94
CA SER A 18 -0.53 -19.80 -32.52
C SER A 18 0.68 -18.96 -32.08
N CYS A 19 1.02 -17.93 -32.85
CA CYS A 19 1.92 -16.87 -32.40
C CYS A 19 1.11 -15.58 -32.17
N GLY A 20 0.01 -15.71 -31.42
CA GLY A 20 -0.56 -14.60 -30.67
C GLY A 20 0.33 -14.34 -29.48
N LYS A 21 1.44 -13.62 -29.72
CA LYS A 21 2.19 -12.97 -28.66
C LYS A 21 1.30 -11.87 -28.07
N ASP A 22 0.36 -12.25 -27.22
CA ASP A 22 -0.06 -11.37 -26.14
C ASP A 22 1.13 -11.31 -25.20
N GLU A 23 2.15 -10.54 -25.60
CA GLU A 23 3.19 -10.07 -24.71
C GLU A 23 2.44 -9.36 -23.58
N PHE A 24 2.32 -10.06 -22.45
CA PHE A 24 1.83 -9.49 -21.22
C PHE A 24 2.73 -8.30 -20.94
N LYS A 25 2.26 -7.09 -21.27
CA LYS A 25 2.99 -5.87 -20.95
C LYS A 25 3.24 -5.94 -19.44
N PRO A 26 4.50 -5.95 -19.00
CA PRO A 26 4.79 -5.95 -17.57
C PRO A 26 4.01 -4.82 -16.92
N TYR A 27 3.37 -5.10 -15.79
CA TYR A 27 2.65 -4.09 -15.05
C TYR A 27 3.68 -3.07 -14.52
N ASP A 28 3.83 -1.96 -15.25
CA ASP A 28 4.86 -0.93 -15.03
C ASP A 28 4.25 0.38 -14.50
N GLN A 29 3.02 0.31 -14.01
CA GLN A 29 2.33 1.47 -13.46
C GLN A 29 2.79 1.72 -12.04
N ALA A 30 3.33 2.92 -11.81
CA ALA A 30 3.77 3.35 -10.49
C ALA A 30 2.61 3.56 -9.52
N PHE A 31 2.82 3.19 -8.26
CA PHE A 31 1.81 3.31 -7.21
C PHE A 31 2.44 3.59 -5.84
N ILE A 32 1.63 4.11 -4.93
CA ILE A 32 1.97 4.33 -3.53
C ILE A 32 1.04 3.55 -2.62
N HIS A 33 1.56 2.92 -1.58
CA HIS A 33 0.77 2.10 -0.67
C HIS A 33 1.35 2.13 0.75
N ILE A 34 0.57 1.71 1.74
CA ILE A 34 0.98 1.61 3.14
C ILE A 34 0.72 0.20 3.66
N MET A 35 1.75 -0.39 4.26
CA MET A 35 1.66 -1.71 4.84
C MET A 35 2.66 -1.88 5.97
N LYS A 36 2.47 -2.95 6.73
CA LYS A 36 3.45 -3.49 7.66
C LYS A 36 3.34 -4.99 7.58
N ASP A 37 4.45 -5.69 7.36
CA ASP A 37 4.47 -7.15 7.25
C ASP A 37 3.44 -7.68 6.21
N GLU A 38 3.35 -7.00 5.05
CA GLU A 38 2.42 -7.30 3.93
C GLU A 38 0.92 -7.13 4.22
N ILE A 39 0.54 -6.71 5.42
CA ILE A 39 -0.85 -6.52 5.85
C ILE A 39 -1.21 -5.04 6.02
N SER A 40 -2.51 -4.73 5.96
CA SER A 40 -3.08 -3.38 6.14
C SER A 40 -3.48 -3.07 7.58
N THR A 41 -3.20 -3.96 8.53
CA THR A 41 -3.57 -3.77 9.92
C THR A 41 -2.48 -4.24 10.86
N THR A 42 -2.48 -3.70 12.09
CA THR A 42 -1.62 -4.23 13.15
C THR A 42 -2.21 -3.89 14.50
N THR A 43 -1.63 -4.46 15.56
CA THR A 43 -2.00 -4.14 16.93
C THR A 43 -0.85 -3.52 17.68
N VAL A 44 -1.17 -2.75 18.71
CA VAL A 44 -0.19 -2.21 19.65
C VAL A 44 -0.70 -2.37 21.08
N SER A 45 0.18 -2.74 22.02
CA SER A 45 -0.25 -2.93 23.40
C SER A 45 -0.57 -1.60 24.10
N SER A 46 -1.52 -1.62 25.02
CA SER A 46 -1.82 -0.58 26.01
C SER A 46 -0.61 -0.22 26.88
N LYS A 47 0.37 -1.13 26.96
CA LYS A 47 1.64 -0.96 27.67
C LYS A 47 2.74 -0.37 26.80
N ALA A 48 2.48 -0.14 25.51
CA ALA A 48 3.48 0.41 24.60
C ALA A 48 3.92 1.81 25.03
N ASN A 49 5.23 2.01 25.07
CA ASN A 49 5.84 3.31 25.35
C ASN A 49 7.08 3.50 24.46
N TYR A 50 6.83 3.66 23.16
CA TYR A 50 7.87 3.76 22.13
C TYR A 50 7.35 4.52 20.90
N VAL A 51 8.27 4.91 20.02
CA VAL A 51 7.93 5.50 18.72
C VAL A 51 7.90 4.40 17.66
N ALA A 52 6.74 4.21 17.03
CA ALA A 52 6.56 3.32 15.90
C ALA A 52 6.68 4.08 14.57
N GLU A 53 7.18 3.39 13.55
CA GLU A 53 7.20 3.90 12.17
C GLU A 53 6.24 3.07 11.31
N TYR A 54 5.33 3.74 10.61
CA TYR A 54 4.43 3.16 9.63
C TYR A 54 4.78 3.73 8.26
N LYS A 55 5.33 2.91 7.39
CA LYS A 55 5.95 3.38 6.15
C LYS A 55 4.96 3.43 5.00
N ILE A 56 4.92 4.56 4.31
CA ILE A 56 4.32 4.66 2.98
C ILE A 56 5.42 4.33 1.98
N PHE A 57 5.13 3.39 1.09
CA PHE A 57 6.03 2.88 0.06
C PHE A 57 5.65 3.44 -1.30
N LEU A 58 6.67 3.73 -2.10
CA LEU A 58 6.60 4.05 -3.51
C LEU A 58 7.12 2.86 -4.31
N SER A 59 6.27 2.32 -5.17
CA SER A 59 6.65 1.33 -6.18
C SER A 59 6.66 2.02 -7.53
N SER A 60 7.85 2.31 -8.04
CA SER A 60 8.04 2.95 -9.34
C SER A 60 9.44 2.73 -9.89
N LYS A 61 9.63 3.04 -11.18
CA LYS A 61 10.96 3.39 -11.69
C LYS A 61 11.49 4.64 -10.96
N PRO A 62 12.81 4.91 -11.01
CA PRO A 62 13.36 6.12 -10.41
C PRO A 62 12.63 7.38 -10.89
N LEU A 63 12.13 8.15 -9.93
CA LEU A 63 11.50 9.44 -10.22
C LEU A 63 12.57 10.48 -10.55
N THR A 64 12.28 11.36 -11.50
CA THR A 64 13.13 12.52 -11.83
C THR A 64 12.80 13.75 -10.99
N GLU A 65 11.59 13.82 -10.46
CA GLU A 65 11.07 14.90 -9.63
C GLU A 65 10.70 14.38 -8.24
N LYS A 66 10.57 15.30 -7.26
CA LYS A 66 10.07 14.93 -5.94
C LYS A 66 8.58 14.55 -6.01
N LEU A 67 8.19 13.54 -5.25
CA LEU A 67 6.80 13.16 -5.05
C LEU A 67 6.34 13.65 -3.68
N THR A 68 5.25 14.41 -3.63
CA THR A 68 4.59 14.78 -2.36
C THR A 68 3.35 13.92 -2.19
N VAL A 69 3.24 13.24 -1.05
CA VAL A 69 2.10 12.40 -0.68
C VAL A 69 1.38 13.04 0.48
N THR A 70 0.09 13.32 0.32
CA THR A 70 -0.78 13.79 1.39
C THR A 70 -1.50 12.61 2.02
N TYR A 71 -1.49 12.53 3.35
CA TYR A 71 -2.14 11.49 4.12
C TYR A 71 -2.96 12.10 5.25
N SER A 72 -4.02 11.39 5.65
CA SER A 72 -4.84 11.73 6.80
C SER A 72 -4.63 10.71 7.93
N ILE A 73 -4.89 11.15 9.15
CA ILE A 73 -4.98 10.30 10.33
C ILE A 73 -6.36 10.48 10.93
N SER A 74 -7.11 9.39 11.06
CA SER A 74 -8.36 9.33 11.80
C SER A 74 -8.21 8.41 13.01
N THR A 75 -8.89 8.75 14.10
CA THR A 75 -8.86 7.97 15.35
C THR A 75 -10.27 7.68 15.83
N GLY A 76 -10.47 6.46 16.32
CA GLY A 76 -11.68 6.09 17.04
C GLY A 76 -11.79 6.80 18.39
N GLU A 77 -12.99 6.81 18.96
CA GLU A 77 -13.34 7.54 20.18
C GLU A 77 -12.69 6.98 21.46
N GLY A 78 -12.05 5.82 21.38
CA GLY A 78 -11.32 5.19 22.47
C GLY A 78 -9.90 5.74 22.65
N LEU A 79 -9.34 6.41 21.64
CA LEU A 79 -7.99 6.98 21.69
C LEU A 79 -8.00 8.49 21.87
N GLN A 80 -7.14 8.99 22.76
CA GLN A 80 -6.95 10.42 22.98
C GLN A 80 -5.51 10.85 22.68
N GLN A 81 -5.35 11.84 21.80
CA GLN A 81 -4.05 12.44 21.52
C GLN A 81 -3.46 13.10 22.78
N GLY A 82 -2.17 12.91 23.01
CA GLY A 82 -1.45 13.35 24.21
C GLY A 82 -1.57 12.39 25.40
N VAL A 83 -2.56 11.50 25.41
CA VAL A 83 -2.75 10.48 26.46
C VAL A 83 -2.34 9.11 25.95
N ASP A 84 -2.92 8.66 24.85
CA ASP A 84 -2.70 7.33 24.28
C ASP A 84 -1.60 7.29 23.22
N TYR A 85 -1.47 8.39 22.48
CA TYR A 85 -0.51 8.54 21.38
C TYR A 85 -0.17 10.00 21.13
N GLU A 86 0.93 10.25 20.43
CA GLU A 86 1.30 11.55 19.86
C GLU A 86 1.74 11.38 18.41
N LEU A 87 1.27 12.26 17.53
CA LEU A 87 1.74 12.34 16.16
C LEU A 87 3.07 13.08 16.11
N VAL A 88 4.11 12.40 15.62
CA VAL A 88 5.44 13.00 15.50
C VAL A 88 5.57 13.76 14.18
N ASN A 89 4.94 13.25 13.11
CA ASN A 89 4.78 13.99 11.85
C ASN A 89 3.47 14.81 11.91
N THR A 90 3.57 16.14 11.85
CA THR A 90 2.40 17.03 12.01
C THR A 90 1.89 17.65 10.71
N SER A 91 2.62 17.52 9.60
CA SER A 91 2.29 18.19 8.33
C SER A 91 1.16 17.52 7.54
N GLY A 92 0.88 16.23 7.78
CA GLY A 92 -0.02 15.44 6.91
C GLY A 92 0.55 15.20 5.50
N GLU A 93 1.83 15.51 5.29
CA GLU A 93 2.52 15.38 4.00
C GLU A 93 3.88 14.71 4.17
N LEU A 94 4.22 13.82 3.23
CA LEU A 94 5.54 13.22 3.08
C LEU A 94 6.13 13.60 1.71
N THR A 95 7.40 13.97 1.68
CA THR A 95 8.11 14.24 0.43
C THR A 95 9.14 13.15 0.15
N PHE A 96 8.96 12.44 -0.95
CA PHE A 96 9.90 11.48 -1.50
C PHE A 96 10.81 12.21 -2.48
N LEU A 97 12.09 12.32 -2.15
CA LEU A 97 13.09 12.81 -3.10
C LEU A 97 13.44 11.70 -4.11
N PRO A 98 13.97 12.04 -5.30
CA PRO A 98 14.49 11.04 -6.23
C PRO A 98 15.40 10.01 -5.54
N GLY A 99 15.08 8.72 -5.74
CA GLY A 99 15.80 7.59 -5.13
C GLY A 99 15.31 7.18 -3.74
N ILE A 100 14.34 7.88 -3.15
CA ILE A 100 13.69 7.49 -1.89
C ILE A 100 12.39 6.76 -2.20
N TYR A 101 12.22 5.56 -1.63
CA TYR A 101 11.09 4.67 -1.92
C TYR A 101 10.22 4.36 -0.70
N ASP A 102 10.59 4.80 0.49
CA ASP A 102 9.76 4.69 1.69
C ASP A 102 9.93 5.91 2.59
N MET A 103 8.82 6.38 3.16
CA MET A 103 8.79 7.48 4.11
C MET A 103 7.94 7.11 5.33
N PRO A 104 8.44 7.32 6.56
CA PRO A 104 7.72 6.92 7.77
C PRO A 104 6.72 7.98 8.23
N VAL A 105 5.51 7.53 8.55
CA VAL A 105 4.59 8.20 9.48
C VAL A 105 4.90 7.69 10.88
N ARG A 106 5.34 8.60 11.75
CA ARG A 106 5.78 8.28 13.11
C ARG A 106 4.71 8.60 14.13
N ILE A 107 4.42 7.60 14.96
CA ILE A 107 3.46 7.71 16.07
C ILE A 107 4.17 7.28 17.33
N ARG A 108 4.17 8.16 18.34
CA ARG A 108 4.62 7.80 19.69
C ARG A 108 3.45 7.19 20.43
N TRP A 109 3.53 5.91 20.75
CA TRP A 109 2.57 5.23 21.60
C TRP A 109 2.90 5.46 23.07
N LYS A 110 1.87 5.70 23.88
CA LYS A 110 1.98 5.98 25.30
C LYS A 110 1.22 4.92 26.10
N SER A 111 1.79 4.52 27.23
CA SER A 111 1.16 3.49 28.04
C SER A 111 -0.07 4.08 28.73
N HIS A 112 -1.22 3.46 28.49
CA HIS A 112 -2.51 3.88 29.04
C HIS A 112 -3.53 2.75 28.89
N VAL A 113 -4.33 2.50 29.94
CA VAL A 113 -5.39 1.47 29.94
C VAL A 113 -6.56 1.97 29.12
N LEU A 114 -7.09 1.11 28.25
CA LEU A 114 -8.15 1.46 27.31
C LEU A 114 -9.52 1.01 27.78
N ASP A 115 -10.54 1.74 27.34
CA ASP A 115 -11.94 1.32 27.41
C ASP A 115 -12.21 0.26 26.33
N PRO A 116 -12.48 -1.02 26.69
CA PRO A 116 -12.69 -2.08 25.71
C PRO A 116 -14.00 -1.95 24.93
N GLN A 117 -14.90 -1.04 25.30
CA GLN A 117 -16.18 -0.83 24.62
C GLN A 117 -16.11 0.25 23.53
N LYS A 118 -14.97 0.93 23.39
CA LYS A 118 -14.76 1.99 22.39
C LYS A 118 -13.85 1.53 21.26
N ASP A 119 -13.94 2.21 20.13
CA ASP A 119 -13.00 2.06 19.03
C ASP A 119 -11.63 2.60 19.42
N ASN A 120 -10.70 1.67 19.68
CA ASN A 120 -9.32 1.97 20.02
C ASN A 120 -8.40 1.92 18.78
N SER A 121 -8.93 2.28 17.60
CA SER A 121 -8.20 2.27 16.34
C SER A 121 -7.66 3.65 15.94
N LEU A 122 -6.54 3.63 15.21
CA LEU A 122 -5.98 4.76 14.48
C LEU A 122 -5.75 4.31 13.04
N THR A 123 -6.27 5.05 12.07
CA THR A 123 -6.12 4.75 10.65
C THR A 123 -5.29 5.83 9.95
N ILE A 124 -4.28 5.39 9.19
CA ILE A 124 -3.49 6.23 8.29
C ILE A 124 -4.02 5.97 6.88
N ARG A 125 -4.44 7.02 6.16
CA ARG A 125 -4.99 6.89 4.81
C ARG A 125 -4.28 7.80 3.83
N ILE A 126 -3.92 7.27 2.67
CA ILE A 126 -3.37 8.04 1.56
C ILE A 126 -4.50 8.77 0.85
N GLU A 127 -4.42 10.11 0.80
CA GLU A 127 -5.47 10.96 0.24
C GLU A 127 -5.17 11.38 -1.19
N SER A 128 -3.94 11.80 -1.46
CA SER A 128 -3.52 12.28 -2.76
C SER A 128 -2.00 12.23 -2.92
N ASN A 129 -1.54 12.44 -4.15
CA ASN A 129 -0.13 12.66 -4.43
C ASN A 129 0.08 13.59 -5.62
N SER A 130 1.22 14.28 -5.64
CA SER A 130 1.51 15.36 -6.59
C SER A 130 1.72 14.89 -8.04
N LEU A 131 1.97 13.60 -8.26
CA LEU A 131 2.26 13.04 -9.59
C LEU A 131 1.09 12.23 -10.17
N GLY A 132 -0.06 12.19 -9.49
CA GLY A 132 -1.23 11.43 -9.94
C GLY A 132 -1.01 9.91 -10.00
N LEU A 133 -0.09 9.37 -9.19
CA LEU A 133 0.16 7.94 -9.09
C LEU A 133 -1.04 7.20 -8.50
N THR A 134 -1.15 5.91 -8.81
CA THR A 134 -2.16 5.04 -8.19
C THR A 134 -1.94 4.95 -6.68
N MET A 135 -3.02 4.95 -5.92
CA MET A 135 -3.01 4.84 -4.46
C MET A 135 -3.52 3.47 -4.03
N GLY A 136 -2.80 2.83 -3.12
CA GLY A 136 -2.94 1.42 -2.83
C GLY A 136 -2.32 0.54 -3.92
N LEU A 137 -2.47 -0.76 -3.72
CA LEU A 137 -2.12 -1.77 -4.69
C LEU A 137 -2.98 -1.60 -5.96
N PRO A 138 -2.35 -1.75 -7.13
CA PRO A 138 -3.03 -1.88 -8.41
C PRO A 138 -4.28 -2.76 -8.39
N GLY A 139 -5.40 -2.21 -8.83
CA GLY A 139 -6.67 -2.92 -8.97
C GLY A 139 -7.86 -2.07 -8.55
N LYS A 140 -9.07 -2.62 -8.70
CA LYS A 140 -10.32 -1.91 -8.41
C LYS A 140 -10.50 -1.55 -6.93
N ASN A 141 -9.89 -2.34 -6.04
CA ASN A 141 -10.16 -2.28 -4.60
C ASN A 141 -9.20 -1.36 -3.84
N GLU A 142 -8.12 -0.87 -4.47
CA GLU A 142 -7.14 0.03 -3.83
C GLU A 142 -6.63 -0.50 -2.48
N ASN A 143 -6.41 -1.83 -2.37
CA ASN A 143 -5.93 -2.46 -1.14
C ASN A 143 -4.66 -1.76 -0.63
N GLN A 144 -4.42 -1.67 0.67
CA GLN A 144 -3.25 -0.96 1.24
C GLN A 144 -3.19 0.54 0.88
N ARG A 145 -4.30 1.17 0.50
CA ARG A 145 -4.43 2.63 0.51
C ARG A 145 -4.51 3.19 1.93
N GLU A 146 -4.99 2.37 2.86
CA GLU A 146 -5.12 2.69 4.28
C GLU A 146 -4.50 1.59 5.15
N PHE A 147 -4.11 1.99 6.36
CA PHE A 147 -3.52 1.11 7.35
C PHE A 147 -4.08 1.41 8.74
N THR A 148 -4.65 0.39 9.37
CA THR A 148 -5.34 0.53 10.67
C THR A 148 -4.55 -0.12 11.80
N ILE A 149 -4.30 0.63 12.86
CA ILE A 149 -3.66 0.17 14.07
C ILE A 149 -4.68 0.12 15.19
N THR A 150 -4.86 -1.05 15.80
CA THR A 150 -5.74 -1.22 16.97
C THR A 150 -4.91 -1.34 18.22
N LYS A 151 -5.12 -0.43 19.18
CA LYS A 151 -4.48 -0.52 20.50
C LYS A 151 -5.28 -1.46 21.40
N ILE A 152 -4.60 -2.38 22.09
CA ILE A 152 -5.23 -3.50 22.84
C ILE A 152 -4.66 -3.61 24.26
N ASN A 153 -5.49 -3.99 25.23
CA ASN A 153 -5.08 -4.14 26.64
C ASN A 153 -4.04 -5.24 26.87
#